data_AF-A0A8H5F129-F1
#
_entry.id   AF-A0A8H5F129-F1
#
_cell.length_a   1.000
_cell.length_b   1.000
_cell.length_c   1.000
_cell.angle_alpha   90.00
_cell.angle_beta   90.00
_cell.angle_gamma   90.00
#
_symmetry.space_group_name_H-M   'P 1'
#
loop_
_entity.id
_entity.type
_entity.pdbx_description
1 polymer ?
#
loop_
_entity_poly.entity_id
_entity_poly.type
_entity_poly.pdbx_seq_one_letter_code
_entity_poly.pdbx_strand_id
1 'polypeptide(L)'
;MDIAHVDGLDSVNANAEALRSYFVAHEGKKELIVRADGDRYTVDFGSLAKQMTNEIDKNVLDKELKNWILPNFTTTTHNDTVTSAVMMMSTLKAYTMGLTCGIPSVTLEGEKEKDWEKLLARIDRLSVFGQEPEAWSAMLRPILTRFVQAFDGQPGTDFWNHVCHYQHMGSGSDFLGGWITAFCVWDKHGKWKRSISINDILVKAEERSRTGAHASPSIHSDARNWILEVDGMPYPTISADDIPPGYCEVDVHLDDNGEHFDCMMVSGHMSMRIEGVSQDAIRPHPAWFMFIKGEEKKNR
;
A
#
# COMPACT_ATOMS: atom_id res chain seq x y z
N MET A 1 -6.35 2.85 5.65
CA MET A 1 -5.01 2.27 5.91
C MET A 1 -4.61 1.49 4.67
N ASP A 2 -4.67 2.15 3.52
CA ASP A 2 -4.53 1.52 2.20
C ASP A 2 -3.11 1.67 1.64
N ILE A 3 -2.25 2.46 2.31
CA ILE A 3 -0.83 2.63 1.99
C ILE A 3 -0.08 1.28 2.09
N ALA A 4 -0.46 0.42 3.03
CA ALA A 4 0.08 -0.94 3.13
C ALA A 4 -0.21 -1.76 1.87
N HIS A 5 -1.33 -1.51 1.20
CA HIS A 5 -1.68 -2.25 -0.01
C HIS A 5 -0.87 -1.76 -1.22
N VAL A 6 -0.56 -0.45 -1.27
CA VAL A 6 0.20 0.18 -2.38
C VAL A 6 1.64 -0.37 -2.44
N ASP A 7 2.31 -0.48 -1.30
CA ASP A 7 3.73 -0.84 -1.21
C ASP A 7 4.03 -2.28 -1.67
N GLY A 8 3.21 -3.26 -1.28
CA GLY A 8 3.43 -4.66 -1.63
C GLY A 8 3.34 -4.96 -3.14
N LEU A 9 2.64 -4.11 -3.91
CA LEU A 9 2.40 -4.30 -5.34
C LEU A 9 3.58 -3.82 -6.22
N ASP A 10 4.39 -2.86 -5.75
CA ASP A 10 5.60 -2.44 -6.44
C ASP A 10 6.62 -3.58 -6.58
N SER A 11 6.82 -4.33 -5.48
CA SER A 11 7.65 -5.55 -5.49
C SER A 11 7.10 -6.62 -6.42
N VAL A 12 5.77 -6.79 -6.45
CA VAL A 12 5.11 -7.77 -7.34
C VAL A 12 5.39 -7.45 -8.80
N ASN A 13 5.35 -6.19 -9.21
CA ASN A 13 5.65 -5.80 -10.58
C ASN A 13 7.13 -5.92 -10.94
N ALA A 14 8.03 -5.47 -10.06
CA ALA A 14 9.47 -5.56 -10.28
C ALA A 14 9.94 -7.02 -10.38
N ASN A 15 9.26 -7.92 -9.68
CA ASN A 15 9.52 -9.36 -9.66
C ASN A 15 8.45 -10.16 -10.42
N ALA A 16 7.68 -9.53 -11.32
CA ALA A 16 6.47 -10.12 -11.91
C ALA A 16 6.70 -11.46 -12.59
N GLU A 17 7.85 -11.66 -13.26
CA GLU A 17 8.18 -12.95 -13.89
C GLU A 17 8.58 -14.03 -12.86
N ALA A 18 9.27 -13.65 -11.78
CA ALA A 18 9.66 -14.57 -10.72
C ALA A 18 8.46 -15.00 -9.86
N LEU A 19 7.52 -14.09 -9.69
CA LEU A 19 6.30 -14.30 -8.93
C LEU A 19 5.16 -14.86 -9.80
N ARG A 20 5.27 -14.80 -11.13
CA ARG A 20 4.19 -15.14 -12.09
C ARG A 20 3.54 -16.49 -11.84
N SER A 21 4.33 -17.50 -11.52
CA SER A 21 3.88 -18.87 -11.27
C SER A 21 2.96 -19.00 -10.04
N TYR A 22 3.02 -18.05 -9.12
CA TYR A 22 2.09 -17.94 -7.99
C TYR A 22 0.78 -17.24 -8.38
N PHE A 23 0.81 -16.38 -9.41
CA PHE A 23 -0.32 -15.54 -9.80
C PHE A 23 -1.11 -16.12 -10.96
N VAL A 24 -0.50 -16.56 -12.07
CA VAL A 24 -1.20 -16.93 -13.31
C VAL A 24 -0.56 -18.12 -14.04
N ALA A 25 -1.38 -18.94 -14.69
CA ALA A 25 -0.96 -20.19 -15.33
C ALA A 25 -0.37 -20.04 -16.75
N HIS A 26 -0.42 -18.84 -17.34
CA HIS A 26 -0.03 -18.61 -18.74
C HIS A 26 1.37 -18.01 -18.87
N GLU A 27 2.02 -18.22 -20.02
CA GLU A 27 3.26 -17.55 -20.44
C GLU A 27 3.02 -16.21 -21.12
N GLY A 28 3.78 -15.19 -20.73
CA GLY A 28 3.65 -13.82 -21.23
C GLY A 28 2.39 -13.10 -20.74
N LYS A 29 2.05 -11.99 -21.40
CA LYS A 29 0.87 -11.17 -21.08
C LYS A 29 -0.37 -11.74 -21.73
N LYS A 30 -1.45 -11.90 -20.96
CA LYS A 30 -2.79 -12.23 -21.47
C LYS A 30 -3.67 -11.00 -21.40
N GLU A 31 -4.27 -10.65 -22.53
CA GLU A 31 -5.26 -9.57 -22.58
C GLU A 31 -6.58 -10.05 -21.98
N LEU A 32 -7.13 -9.26 -21.06
CA LEU A 32 -8.43 -9.53 -20.44
C LEU A 32 -9.46 -8.58 -21.05
N ILE A 33 -10.55 -9.14 -21.55
CA ILE A 33 -11.59 -8.40 -22.25
C ILE A 33 -12.87 -8.45 -21.43
N VAL A 34 -13.41 -7.29 -21.11
CA VAL A 34 -14.69 -7.11 -20.43
C VAL A 34 -15.62 -6.37 -21.38
N ARG A 35 -16.89 -6.78 -21.44
CA ARG A 35 -17.92 -6.16 -22.30
C ARG A 35 -19.05 -5.62 -21.43
N ALA A 36 -19.55 -4.46 -21.77
CA ALA A 36 -20.75 -3.88 -21.16
C ALA A 36 -21.59 -3.16 -22.23
N ASP A 37 -22.88 -3.04 -21.96
CA ASP A 37 -23.80 -2.28 -22.80
C ASP A 37 -23.63 -0.78 -22.53
N GLY A 38 -23.49 0.01 -23.59
CA GLY A 38 -23.32 1.47 -23.54
C GLY A 38 -22.18 1.98 -24.41
N ASP A 39 -21.86 3.26 -24.25
CA ASP A 39 -20.70 3.94 -24.83
C ASP A 39 -19.83 4.52 -23.71
N ARG A 40 -18.67 5.11 -24.03
CA ARG A 40 -17.75 5.68 -23.02
C ARG A 40 -18.36 6.79 -22.16
N TYR A 41 -19.52 7.34 -22.53
CA TYR A 41 -20.20 8.39 -21.77
C TYR A 41 -21.31 7.86 -20.87
N THR A 42 -21.78 6.64 -21.13
CA THR A 42 -22.95 6.05 -20.46
C THR A 42 -22.63 4.76 -19.70
N VAL A 43 -21.48 4.15 -19.97
CA VAL A 43 -21.07 2.90 -19.33
C VAL A 43 -20.63 3.09 -17.87
N ASP A 44 -21.02 2.15 -17.01
CA ASP A 44 -20.55 2.11 -15.62
C ASP A 44 -19.15 1.50 -15.54
N PHE A 45 -18.14 2.36 -15.56
CA PHE A 45 -16.74 1.98 -15.40
C PHE A 45 -16.43 1.30 -14.06
N GLY A 46 -17.19 1.57 -13.00
CA GLY A 46 -17.07 0.85 -11.73
C GLY A 46 -17.54 -0.60 -11.84
N SER A 47 -18.63 -0.83 -12.59
CA SER A 47 -19.07 -2.17 -12.94
C SER A 47 -18.09 -2.88 -13.88
N LEU A 48 -17.49 -2.19 -14.84
CA LEU A 48 -16.46 -2.76 -15.71
C LEU A 48 -15.22 -3.19 -14.91
N ALA A 49 -14.77 -2.37 -13.96
CA ALA A 49 -13.65 -2.72 -13.09
C ALA A 49 -13.94 -3.98 -12.25
N LYS A 50 -15.15 -4.13 -11.71
CA LYS A 50 -15.59 -5.37 -11.04
C LYS A 50 -15.57 -6.58 -11.96
N GLN A 51 -16.06 -6.43 -13.19
CA GLN A 51 -16.03 -7.51 -14.17
C GLN A 51 -14.59 -7.87 -14.55
N MET A 52 -13.70 -6.89 -14.64
CA MET A 52 -12.27 -7.12 -14.86
C MET A 52 -11.66 -7.91 -13.70
N THR A 53 -12.03 -7.60 -12.46
CA THR A 53 -11.64 -8.40 -11.28
C THR A 53 -12.10 -9.86 -11.38
N ASN A 54 -13.27 -10.11 -11.97
CA ASN A 54 -13.76 -11.47 -12.21
C ASN A 54 -13.04 -12.17 -13.38
N GLU A 55 -12.58 -11.43 -14.39
CA GLU A 55 -11.72 -12.00 -15.43
C GLU A 55 -10.34 -12.34 -14.88
N ILE A 56 -9.76 -11.51 -14.00
CA ILE A 56 -8.52 -11.84 -13.28
C ILE A 56 -8.72 -13.14 -12.48
N ASP A 57 -9.84 -13.29 -11.76
CA ASP A 57 -10.17 -14.49 -10.98
C ASP A 57 -10.18 -15.78 -11.82
N LYS A 58 -10.65 -15.72 -13.07
CA LYS A 58 -10.62 -16.87 -13.98
C LYS A 58 -9.20 -17.25 -14.40
N ASN A 59 -8.25 -16.33 -14.30
CA ASN A 59 -6.88 -16.48 -14.80
C ASN A 59 -5.84 -16.63 -13.68
N VAL A 60 -6.23 -16.34 -12.43
CA VAL A 60 -5.38 -16.49 -11.25
C VAL A 60 -5.47 -17.91 -10.69
N LEU A 61 -4.32 -18.52 -10.39
CA LEU A 61 -4.22 -19.91 -9.93
C LEU A 61 -4.82 -20.13 -8.54
N ASP A 62 -4.78 -19.11 -7.68
CA ASP A 62 -5.19 -19.18 -6.29
C ASP A 62 -6.44 -18.33 -6.02
N LYS A 63 -7.59 -18.98 -5.83
CA LYS A 63 -8.87 -18.29 -5.55
C LYS A 63 -8.91 -17.65 -4.16
N GLU A 64 -8.11 -18.13 -3.21
CA GLU A 64 -7.99 -17.48 -1.90
C GLU A 64 -7.23 -16.17 -2.02
N LEU A 65 -6.37 -16.01 -3.04
CA LEU A 65 -5.59 -14.80 -3.27
C LEU A 65 -6.49 -13.59 -3.56
N LYS A 66 -7.56 -13.78 -4.34
CA LYS A 66 -8.56 -12.73 -4.61
C LYS A 66 -9.18 -12.18 -3.34
N ASN A 67 -9.66 -13.06 -2.46
CA ASN A 67 -10.29 -12.66 -1.20
C ASN A 67 -9.31 -12.01 -0.22
N TRP A 68 -8.03 -12.33 -0.37
CA TRP A 68 -6.95 -11.77 0.44
C TRP A 68 -6.52 -10.38 -0.05
N ILE A 69 -6.47 -10.16 -1.36
CA ILE A 69 -6.12 -8.86 -1.98
C ILE A 69 -7.31 -7.89 -1.90
N LEU A 70 -8.51 -8.31 -2.31
CA LEU A 70 -9.68 -7.43 -2.24
C LEU A 70 -10.10 -7.22 -0.78
N PRO A 71 -10.15 -5.98 -0.28
CA PRO A 71 -10.67 -5.73 1.05
C PRO A 71 -12.17 -6.06 1.10
N ASN A 72 -12.62 -6.68 2.20
CA ASN A 72 -14.04 -6.86 2.49
C ASN A 72 -14.38 -6.37 3.91
N PHE A 73 -13.72 -5.29 4.31
CA PHE A 73 -13.87 -4.70 5.63
C PHE A 73 -15.22 -4.00 5.75
N THR A 74 -15.66 -3.79 6.98
CA THR A 74 -16.96 -3.14 7.25
C THR A 74 -17.03 -1.71 6.70
N THR A 75 -15.87 -1.07 6.51
CA THR A 75 -15.71 0.27 5.92
C THR A 75 -15.47 0.24 4.41
N THR A 76 -15.35 -0.92 3.76
CA THR A 76 -15.07 -1.03 2.33
C THR A 76 -16.27 -0.57 1.49
N THR A 77 -16.06 0.46 0.69
CA THR A 77 -17.03 0.97 -0.29
C THR A 77 -16.82 0.35 -1.67
N HIS A 78 -17.78 0.59 -2.59
CA HIS A 78 -17.61 0.19 -3.99
C HIS A 78 -16.36 0.82 -4.62
N ASN A 79 -16.08 2.09 -4.29
CA ASN A 79 -14.93 2.81 -4.79
C ASN A 79 -13.62 2.17 -4.31
N ASP A 80 -13.54 1.75 -3.04
CA ASP A 80 -12.37 1.06 -2.49
C ASP A 80 -12.11 -0.27 -3.20
N THR A 81 -13.18 -1.01 -3.55
CA THR A 81 -13.07 -2.25 -4.32
C THR A 81 -12.47 -2.00 -5.70
N VAL A 82 -12.92 -0.95 -6.40
CA VAL A 82 -12.38 -0.58 -7.72
C VAL A 82 -10.96 -0.09 -7.59
N THR A 83 -10.66 0.74 -6.59
CA THR A 83 -9.31 1.24 -6.33
C THR A 83 -8.33 0.08 -6.10
N SER A 84 -8.67 -0.87 -5.22
CA SER A 84 -7.86 -2.06 -4.97
C SER A 84 -7.69 -2.92 -6.23
N ALA A 85 -8.75 -3.11 -7.03
CA ALA A 85 -8.66 -3.87 -8.27
C ALA A 85 -7.73 -3.21 -9.31
N VAL A 86 -7.77 -1.89 -9.45
CA VAL A 86 -6.86 -1.15 -10.34
C VAL A 86 -5.43 -1.21 -9.83
N MET A 87 -5.23 -1.11 -8.52
CA MET A 87 -3.92 -1.29 -7.89
C MET A 87 -3.29 -2.66 -8.19
N MET A 88 -4.10 -3.71 -8.37
CA MET A 88 -3.57 -5.03 -8.77
C MET A 88 -2.92 -5.06 -10.16
N MET A 89 -3.23 -4.09 -11.04
CA MET A 89 -2.90 -4.17 -12.47
C MET A 89 -1.82 -3.17 -12.90
N SER A 90 -1.27 -2.39 -11.97
CA SER A 90 -0.67 -1.08 -12.26
C SER A 90 0.81 -0.95 -11.92
N THR A 91 1.51 -0.02 -12.60
CA THR A 91 2.86 0.46 -12.22
C THR A 91 2.79 1.93 -11.74
N LEU A 92 3.61 2.34 -10.76
CA LEU A 92 3.44 3.60 -10.01
C LEU A 92 4.40 4.75 -10.46
N LYS A 93 4.05 6.02 -10.17
CA LYS A 93 4.86 7.25 -10.44
C LYS A 93 4.78 8.29 -9.31
N ALA A 94 5.83 9.09 -9.05
CA ALA A 94 6.08 9.80 -7.79
C ALA A 94 5.41 11.19 -7.56
N TYR A 95 5.08 11.52 -6.29
CA TYR A 95 4.80 12.87 -5.74
C TYR A 95 5.42 13.06 -4.34
N THR A 96 5.70 14.31 -3.95
CA THR A 96 6.31 14.69 -2.64
C THR A 96 5.33 15.55 -1.81
N MET A 97 5.24 15.31 -0.49
CA MET A 97 4.42 16.09 0.46
C MET A 97 5.21 16.46 1.73
N GLY A 98 4.96 17.63 2.33
CA GLY A 98 5.63 18.13 3.55
C GLY A 98 4.82 17.88 4.84
N LEU A 99 5.51 17.59 5.95
CA LEU A 99 4.92 17.22 7.25
C LEU A 99 5.46 18.13 8.37
N THR A 100 4.62 18.96 9.00
CA THR A 100 5.06 19.91 10.06
C THR A 100 4.22 19.92 11.35
N CYS A 101 3.34 18.95 11.60
CA CYS A 101 2.45 18.97 12.78
C CYS A 101 2.36 17.65 13.55
N GLY A 102 2.20 17.75 14.88
CA GLY A 102 1.93 16.61 15.77
C GLY A 102 0.47 16.16 15.68
N ILE A 103 0.21 14.89 16.05
CA ILE A 103 -1.10 14.25 15.91
C ILE A 103 -1.95 14.53 17.17
N PRO A 104 -3.01 15.35 17.11
CA PRO A 104 -3.80 15.72 18.29
C PRO A 104 -4.72 14.59 18.78
N SER A 105 -5.20 13.73 17.88
CA SER A 105 -5.97 12.53 18.20
C SER A 105 -5.92 11.53 17.04
N VAL A 106 -6.14 10.26 17.33
CA VAL A 106 -6.27 9.19 16.33
C VAL A 106 -7.59 8.49 16.55
N THR A 107 -8.37 8.34 15.46
CA THR A 107 -9.60 7.55 15.46
C THR A 107 -9.39 6.33 14.56
N LEU A 108 -9.55 5.13 15.12
CA LEU A 108 -9.56 3.89 14.35
C LEU A 108 -11.00 3.58 13.94
N GLU A 109 -11.26 3.64 12.65
CA GLU A 109 -12.55 3.23 12.07
C GLU A 109 -12.57 1.70 11.85
N GLY A 110 -13.77 1.13 11.73
CA GLY A 110 -14.00 -0.31 11.60
C GLY A 110 -14.15 -1.04 12.94
N GLU A 111 -14.37 -2.35 12.86
CA GLU A 111 -14.59 -3.23 14.01
C GLU A 111 -13.35 -4.09 14.30
N LYS A 112 -13.00 -4.26 15.59
CA LYS A 112 -11.85 -5.06 16.04
C LYS A 112 -11.80 -6.45 15.39
N GLU A 113 -12.84 -7.24 15.60
CA GLU A 113 -12.91 -8.65 15.19
C GLU A 113 -13.11 -8.81 13.68
N LYS A 114 -13.92 -7.94 13.06
CA LYS A 114 -14.26 -8.08 11.63
C LYS A 114 -13.20 -7.48 10.71
N ASP A 115 -12.43 -6.52 11.17
CA ASP A 115 -11.48 -5.78 10.34
C ASP A 115 -10.04 -5.92 10.82
N TRP A 116 -9.74 -5.48 12.04
CA TRP A 116 -8.36 -5.32 12.53
C TRP A 116 -7.66 -6.65 12.81
N GLU A 117 -8.35 -7.60 13.46
CA GLU A 117 -7.82 -8.96 13.67
C GLU A 117 -7.68 -9.72 12.35
N LYS A 118 -8.62 -9.53 11.41
CA LYS A 118 -8.49 -10.12 10.07
C LYS A 118 -7.32 -9.54 9.30
N LEU A 119 -7.09 -8.22 9.39
CA LEU A 119 -5.94 -7.57 8.75
C LEU A 119 -4.62 -8.10 9.34
N LEU A 120 -4.56 -8.26 10.66
CA LEU A 120 -3.41 -8.88 11.34
C LEU A 120 -3.18 -10.33 10.91
N ALA A 121 -4.23 -11.12 10.69
CA ALA A 121 -4.11 -12.47 10.15
C ALA A 121 -3.70 -12.47 8.65
N ARG A 122 -4.16 -11.48 7.87
CA ARG A 122 -3.83 -11.38 6.44
C ARG A 122 -2.33 -11.21 6.21
N ILE A 123 -1.62 -10.47 7.05
CA ILE A 123 -0.18 -10.25 6.84
C ILE A 123 0.64 -11.54 6.95
N ASP A 124 0.15 -12.60 7.60
CA ASP A 124 0.87 -13.88 7.72
C ASP A 124 1.14 -14.50 6.35
N ARG A 125 0.21 -14.33 5.40
CA ARG A 125 0.32 -14.88 4.05
C ARG A 125 1.40 -14.20 3.20
N LEU A 126 1.84 -13.00 3.58
CA LEU A 126 2.90 -12.30 2.85
C LEU A 126 4.19 -13.12 2.77
N SER A 127 4.49 -13.91 3.79
CA SER A 127 5.67 -14.80 3.83
C SER A 127 5.77 -15.76 2.64
N VAL A 128 4.64 -16.12 2.02
CA VAL A 128 4.60 -17.03 0.87
C VAL A 128 5.24 -16.43 -0.38
N PHE A 129 5.31 -15.10 -0.48
CA PHE A 129 5.82 -14.40 -1.67
C PHE A 129 7.33 -14.13 -1.61
N GLY A 130 8.04 -14.67 -0.62
CA GLY A 130 9.51 -14.60 -0.50
C GLY A 130 9.99 -13.72 0.65
N GLN A 131 11.32 -13.58 0.75
CA GLN A 131 11.99 -12.96 1.91
C GLN A 131 11.65 -11.47 2.10
N GLU A 132 11.50 -10.72 1.01
CA GLU A 132 11.12 -9.29 1.08
C GLU A 132 9.71 -9.11 1.68
N PRO A 133 8.65 -9.73 1.15
CA PRO A 133 7.33 -9.76 1.78
C PRO A 133 7.29 -10.33 3.19
N GLU A 134 8.11 -11.34 3.50
CA GLU A 134 8.24 -11.91 4.85
C GLU A 134 8.79 -10.88 5.84
N ALA A 135 9.89 -10.21 5.50
CA ALA A 135 10.48 -9.16 6.32
C ALA A 135 9.50 -7.99 6.51
N TRP A 136 8.80 -7.60 5.45
CA TRP A 136 7.78 -6.56 5.55
C TRP A 136 6.61 -6.95 6.47
N SER A 137 6.12 -8.19 6.36
CA SER A 137 5.10 -8.72 7.28
C SER A 137 5.54 -8.64 8.74
N ALA A 138 6.81 -8.98 9.01
CA ALA A 138 7.37 -8.87 10.35
C ALA A 138 7.39 -7.41 10.85
N MET A 139 7.68 -6.44 9.99
CA MET A 139 7.63 -5.00 10.34
C MET A 139 6.20 -4.49 10.58
N LEU A 140 5.21 -5.00 9.83
CA LEU A 140 3.80 -4.60 9.98
C LEU A 140 3.16 -5.18 11.24
N ARG A 141 3.60 -6.35 11.69
CA ARG A 141 2.97 -7.08 12.81
C ARG A 141 2.89 -6.27 14.11
N PRO A 142 3.96 -5.61 14.61
CA PRO A 142 3.86 -4.73 15.78
C PRO A 142 2.82 -3.63 15.63
N ILE A 143 2.81 -2.96 14.47
CA ILE A 143 1.90 -1.84 14.19
C ILE A 143 0.45 -2.34 14.27
N LEU A 144 0.11 -3.40 13.54
CA LEU A 144 -1.24 -3.95 13.54
C LEU A 144 -1.65 -4.54 14.89
N THR A 145 -0.70 -5.13 15.63
CA THR A 145 -0.96 -5.61 17.00
C THR A 145 -1.33 -4.44 17.93
N ARG A 146 -0.61 -3.32 17.85
CA ARG A 146 -0.91 -2.11 18.64
C ARG A 146 -2.27 -1.50 18.26
N PHE A 147 -2.67 -1.58 16.99
CA PHE A 147 -3.98 -1.12 16.54
C PHE A 147 -5.10 -1.99 17.14
N VAL A 148 -4.95 -3.32 17.14
CA VAL A 148 -5.90 -4.23 17.79
C VAL A 148 -5.98 -3.96 19.31
N GLN A 149 -4.84 -3.76 19.97
CA GLN A 149 -4.77 -3.43 21.40
C GLN A 149 -5.42 -2.09 21.76
N ALA A 150 -5.43 -1.12 20.83
CA ALA A 150 -6.10 0.16 21.05
C ALA A 150 -7.62 0.00 21.28
N PHE A 151 -8.25 -1.00 20.65
CA PHE A 151 -9.66 -1.35 20.91
C PHE A 151 -9.89 -1.93 22.31
N ASP A 152 -8.86 -2.51 22.93
CA ASP A 152 -8.90 -3.04 24.30
C ASP A 152 -8.63 -1.96 25.35
N GLY A 153 -8.62 -0.68 24.96
CA GLY A 153 -8.35 0.45 25.85
C GLY A 153 -6.87 0.59 26.22
N GLN A 154 -5.96 -0.05 25.47
CA GLN A 154 -4.50 0.01 25.68
C GLN A 154 -3.79 0.68 24.48
N PRO A 155 -4.10 1.94 24.14
CA PRO A 155 -3.59 2.57 22.92
C PRO A 155 -2.08 2.82 22.95
N GLY A 156 -1.46 2.98 24.13
CA GLY A 156 -0.03 3.28 24.27
C GLY A 156 0.37 4.58 23.57
N THR A 157 0.26 5.73 24.25
CA THR A 157 0.53 7.05 23.65
C THR A 157 1.90 7.17 23.02
N ASP A 158 2.92 6.53 23.61
CA ASP A 158 4.28 6.55 23.07
C ASP A 158 4.36 5.90 21.69
N PHE A 159 3.60 4.83 21.42
CA PHE A 159 3.54 4.23 20.10
C PHE A 159 2.99 5.22 19.05
N TRP A 160 1.89 5.91 19.37
CA TRP A 160 1.26 6.88 18.47
C TRP A 160 2.11 8.15 18.27
N ASN A 161 2.90 8.56 19.27
CA ASN A 161 3.82 9.68 19.14
C ASN A 161 5.00 9.38 18.19
N HIS A 162 5.23 8.11 17.85
CA HIS A 162 6.30 7.69 16.94
C HIS A 162 5.80 7.25 15.55
N VAL A 163 4.58 7.68 15.15
CA VAL A 163 4.07 7.46 13.78
C VAL A 163 5.07 7.96 12.76
N CYS A 164 5.45 9.22 12.87
CA CYS A 164 6.31 9.91 11.92
C CYS A 164 7.24 10.86 12.66
N HIS A 165 8.51 10.86 12.27
CA HIS A 165 9.50 11.82 12.75
C HIS A 165 10.19 12.44 11.54
N TYR A 166 10.19 13.77 11.45
CA TYR A 166 10.81 14.50 10.35
C TYR A 166 12.11 15.18 10.80
N GLN A 167 13.16 15.02 10.01
CA GLN A 167 14.44 15.70 10.23
C GLN A 167 14.82 16.54 9.04
N HIS A 168 14.98 17.84 9.32
CA HIS A 168 15.48 18.79 8.35
C HIS A 168 17.01 18.81 8.35
N MET A 169 17.62 18.55 7.19
CA MET A 169 19.09 18.51 7.03
C MET A 169 19.67 19.78 6.41
N GLY A 170 18.87 20.85 6.32
CA GLY A 170 19.28 22.13 5.73
C GLY A 170 19.40 22.03 4.21
N SER A 171 20.62 21.91 3.69
CA SER A 171 20.89 21.85 2.24
C SER A 171 20.89 20.43 1.66
N GLY A 172 20.79 19.39 2.49
CA GLY A 172 20.65 17.99 2.07
C GLY A 172 19.19 17.52 2.04
N SER A 173 18.94 16.30 1.55
CA SER A 173 17.60 15.72 1.58
C SER A 173 17.11 15.57 3.03
N ASP A 174 15.84 15.90 3.24
CA ASP A 174 15.19 15.74 4.53
C ASP A 174 14.82 14.27 4.74
N PHE A 175 14.87 13.80 5.98
CA PHE A 175 14.64 12.39 6.31
C PHE A 175 13.35 12.20 7.09
N LEU A 176 12.63 11.14 6.74
CA LEU A 176 11.46 10.64 7.42
C LEU A 176 11.81 9.39 8.21
N GLY A 177 11.52 9.38 9.50
CA GLY A 177 11.55 8.23 10.39
C GLY A 177 10.19 7.99 11.03
N GLY A 178 10.14 7.09 12.01
CA GLY A 178 8.89 6.63 12.61
C GLY A 178 8.44 5.29 12.01
N TRP A 179 7.46 4.64 12.63
CA TRP A 179 6.99 3.35 12.12
C TRP A 179 6.23 3.47 10.80
N ILE A 180 5.85 4.69 10.38
CA ILE A 180 5.23 4.94 9.07
C ILE A 180 6.12 4.50 7.90
N THR A 181 7.45 4.41 8.10
CA THR A 181 8.38 3.96 7.06
C THR A 181 8.24 2.48 6.72
N ALA A 182 7.51 1.68 7.52
CA ALA A 182 7.10 0.33 7.16
C ALA A 182 6.12 0.28 5.98
N PHE A 183 5.46 1.40 5.68
CA PHE A 183 4.60 1.57 4.50
C PHE A 183 5.33 2.28 3.36
N CYS A 184 6.66 2.31 3.43
CA CYS A 184 7.53 2.71 2.35
C CYS A 184 8.74 1.78 2.38
N VAL A 185 8.65 0.46 2.15
CA VAL A 185 9.83 -0.44 2.19
C VAL A 185 10.47 -0.68 0.82
N TRP A 186 9.68 -0.51 -0.24
CA TRP A 186 10.16 -0.51 -1.62
C TRP A 186 10.34 0.92 -2.15
N ASP A 187 11.26 1.10 -3.10
CA ASP A 187 11.33 2.33 -3.89
C ASP A 187 10.29 2.30 -5.04
N LYS A 188 10.17 3.41 -5.77
CA LYS A 188 9.28 3.55 -6.95
C LYS A 188 9.53 2.52 -8.08
N HIS A 189 10.57 1.70 -7.97
CA HIS A 189 10.89 0.63 -8.92
C HIS A 189 10.66 -0.75 -8.31
N GLY A 190 10.01 -0.85 -7.13
CA GLY A 190 9.77 -2.12 -6.44
C GLY A 190 11.02 -2.77 -5.86
N LYS A 191 12.10 -2.01 -5.67
CA LYS A 191 13.33 -2.53 -5.08
C LYS A 191 13.39 -2.22 -3.59
N TRP A 192 13.74 -3.23 -2.78
CA TRP A 192 14.05 -3.01 -1.37
C TRP A 192 15.27 -2.08 -1.24
N LYS A 193 15.04 -0.85 -0.77
CA LYS A 193 16.09 0.17 -0.58
C LYS A 193 15.93 0.86 0.75
N ARG A 194 16.37 0.17 1.82
CA ARG A 194 16.33 0.70 3.18
C ARG A 194 17.68 0.54 3.85
N SER A 195 17.89 1.35 4.89
CA SER A 195 19.13 1.33 5.69
C SER A 195 19.32 0.04 6.49
N ILE A 196 18.26 -0.77 6.63
CA ILE A 196 18.24 -2.04 7.34
C ILE A 196 18.12 -3.17 6.32
N SER A 197 18.97 -4.19 6.44
CA SER A 197 18.92 -5.35 5.54
C SER A 197 17.75 -6.27 5.87
N ILE A 198 17.24 -6.98 4.86
CA ILE A 198 16.17 -7.98 5.01
C ILE A 198 16.57 -9.03 6.06
N ASN A 199 17.82 -9.50 6.03
CA ASN A 199 18.31 -10.49 6.99
C ASN A 199 18.28 -9.98 8.43
N ASP A 200 18.64 -8.72 8.67
CA ASP A 200 18.60 -8.14 10.03
C ASP A 200 17.16 -8.09 10.56
N ILE A 201 16.20 -7.77 9.68
CA ILE A 201 14.77 -7.74 10.03
C ILE A 201 14.28 -9.15 10.38
N LEU A 202 14.64 -10.16 9.60
CA LEU A 202 14.24 -11.54 9.85
C LEU A 202 14.85 -12.09 11.15
N VAL A 203 16.12 -11.79 11.44
CA VAL A 203 16.76 -12.15 12.71
C VAL A 203 16.03 -11.52 13.89
N LYS A 204 15.71 -10.22 13.82
CA LYS A 204 14.93 -9.51 14.84
C LYS A 204 13.52 -10.10 15.00
N ALA A 205 12.88 -10.50 13.91
CA ALA A 205 11.56 -11.14 13.93
C ALA A 205 11.59 -12.50 14.66
N GLU A 206 12.63 -13.31 14.45
CA GLU A 206 12.82 -14.56 15.19
C GLU A 206 13.06 -14.32 16.68
N GLU A 207 13.92 -13.35 17.03
CA GLU A 207 14.19 -12.96 18.41
C GLU A 207 12.92 -12.50 19.13
N ARG A 208 12.13 -11.64 18.48
CA ARG A 208 10.83 -11.19 18.97
C ARG A 208 9.88 -12.36 19.23
N SER A 209 9.83 -13.32 18.31
CA SER A 209 8.97 -14.51 18.42
C SER A 209 9.36 -15.39 19.61
N ARG A 210 10.66 -15.49 19.94
CA ARG A 210 11.15 -16.24 21.11
C ARG A 210 10.92 -15.50 22.43
N THR A 211 11.07 -14.19 22.43
CA THR A 211 11.05 -13.36 23.66
C THR A 211 9.66 -12.82 24.01
N GLY A 212 8.72 -12.81 23.06
CA GLY A 212 7.42 -12.17 23.25
C GLY A 212 7.53 -10.67 23.46
N ALA A 213 8.53 -10.02 22.84
CA ALA A 213 8.84 -8.63 23.12
C ALA A 213 7.64 -7.70 22.87
N HIS A 214 7.16 -7.09 23.95
CA HIS A 214 6.21 -5.98 23.97
C HIS A 214 6.86 -4.79 24.68
N ALA A 215 7.95 -4.31 24.10
CA ALA A 215 8.74 -3.21 24.65
C ALA A 215 8.15 -1.85 24.24
N SER A 216 8.36 -0.83 25.08
CA SER A 216 8.07 0.55 24.67
C SER A 216 8.98 0.95 23.51
N PRO A 217 8.52 1.84 22.60
CA PRO A 217 9.35 2.31 21.49
C PRO A 217 10.69 2.87 21.99
N SER A 218 11.79 2.51 21.35
CA SER A 218 13.13 3.02 21.65
C SER A 218 13.80 3.54 20.38
N ILE A 219 14.60 4.61 20.52
CA ILE A 219 15.36 5.17 19.40
C ILE A 219 16.83 4.86 19.62
N HIS A 220 17.45 4.22 18.62
CA HIS A 220 18.88 4.00 18.56
C HIS A 220 19.45 4.94 17.50
N SER A 221 20.29 5.89 17.91
CA SER A 221 20.98 6.81 17.01
C SER A 221 22.47 6.48 16.95
N ASP A 222 22.98 6.16 15.77
CA ASP A 222 24.40 6.34 15.46
C ASP A 222 24.54 7.53 14.50
N ALA A 223 25.70 8.16 14.40
CA ALA A 223 25.96 9.52 13.88
C ALA A 223 25.35 9.90 12.50
N ARG A 224 24.73 8.96 11.77
CA ARG A 224 24.01 9.17 10.50
C ARG A 224 22.65 8.44 10.36
N ASN A 225 22.26 7.56 11.29
CA ASN A 225 21.04 6.76 11.17
C ASN A 225 20.28 6.75 12.51
N TRP A 226 19.00 7.13 12.46
CA TRP A 226 18.08 7.02 13.60
C TRP A 226 17.15 5.85 13.32
N ILE A 227 17.29 4.78 14.09
CA ILE A 227 16.44 3.59 13.94
C ILE A 227 15.47 3.58 15.11
N LEU A 228 14.19 3.70 14.80
CA LEU A 228 13.13 3.47 15.76
C LEU A 228 12.96 1.95 15.91
N GLU A 229 12.92 1.44 17.13
CA GLU A 229 12.53 0.06 17.40
C GLU A 229 11.16 0.07 18.12
N VAL A 230 10.17 -0.66 17.58
CA VAL A 230 8.85 -0.85 18.21
C VAL A 230 8.63 -2.34 18.42
N ASP A 231 8.36 -2.75 19.67
CA ASP A 231 8.18 -4.15 20.06
C ASP A 231 9.29 -5.07 19.54
N GLY A 232 10.56 -4.61 19.55
CA GLY A 232 11.70 -5.38 19.06
C GLY A 232 11.96 -5.31 17.55
N MET A 233 11.11 -4.63 16.77
CA MET A 233 11.27 -4.49 15.32
C MET A 233 11.84 -3.13 14.92
N PRO A 234 12.88 -3.07 14.09
CA PRO A 234 13.49 -1.82 13.68
C PRO A 234 12.79 -1.21 12.45
N TYR A 235 12.70 0.12 12.42
CA TYR A 235 12.12 0.91 11.35
C TYR A 235 13.16 1.89 10.80
N PRO A 236 13.44 1.86 9.48
CA PRO A 236 14.48 2.68 8.88
C PRO A 236 14.04 4.14 8.75
N THR A 237 15.01 5.03 8.54
CA THR A 237 14.77 6.35 7.96
C THR A 237 14.79 6.27 6.43
N ILE A 238 13.93 7.05 5.79
CA ILE A 238 13.86 7.19 4.34
C ILE A 238 14.09 8.65 3.95
N SER A 239 14.75 8.90 2.81
CA SER A 239 14.78 10.25 2.24
C SER A 239 13.37 10.65 1.83
N ALA A 240 13.01 11.93 2.00
CA ALA A 240 11.76 12.47 1.47
C ALA A 240 11.65 12.30 -0.06
N ASP A 241 12.79 12.22 -0.76
CA ASP A 241 12.86 11.98 -2.20
C ASP A 241 12.59 10.52 -2.60
N ASP A 242 12.68 9.60 -1.63
CA ASP A 242 12.52 8.15 -1.82
C ASP A 242 11.15 7.63 -1.33
N ILE A 243 10.23 8.53 -0.96
CA ILE A 243 8.85 8.18 -0.58
C ILE A 243 8.13 7.70 -1.86
N PRO A 244 7.64 6.44 -1.90
CA PRO A 244 6.89 5.96 -3.05
C PRO A 244 5.55 6.71 -3.15
N PRO A 245 5.02 6.85 -4.37
CA PRO A 245 3.71 7.44 -4.56
C PRO A 245 2.56 6.61 -3.98
N GLY A 246 1.53 7.29 -3.49
CA GLY A 246 0.31 6.66 -3.01
C GLY A 246 -0.70 6.28 -4.11
N TYR A 247 -0.30 6.22 -5.38
CA TYR A 247 -1.19 5.94 -6.51
C TYR A 247 -0.50 5.16 -7.62
N CYS A 248 -1.32 4.58 -8.51
CA CYS A 248 -0.95 3.61 -9.50
C CYS A 248 -1.56 3.88 -10.88
N GLU A 249 -0.93 3.39 -11.95
CA GLU A 249 -1.37 3.55 -13.34
C GLU A 249 -1.45 2.22 -14.10
N VAL A 250 -2.52 2.00 -14.86
CA VAL A 250 -2.77 0.82 -15.71
C VAL A 250 -3.07 1.28 -17.12
N ASP A 251 -2.45 0.63 -18.10
CA ASP A 251 -2.81 0.82 -19.52
C ASP A 251 -4.07 0.03 -19.86
N VAL A 252 -5.04 0.70 -20.49
CA VAL A 252 -6.33 0.11 -20.85
C VAL A 252 -6.63 0.38 -22.33
N HIS A 253 -6.89 -0.68 -23.10
CA HIS A 253 -7.44 -0.55 -24.44
C HIS A 253 -8.96 -0.56 -24.35
N LEU A 254 -9.60 0.53 -24.77
CA LEU A 254 -11.05 0.70 -24.78
C LEU A 254 -11.58 0.57 -26.22
N ASP A 255 -12.54 -0.32 -26.43
CA ASP A 255 -13.32 -0.43 -27.67
C ASP A 255 -14.73 0.12 -27.40
N ASP A 256 -15.03 1.30 -27.94
CA ASP A 256 -16.35 1.93 -27.90
C ASP A 256 -17.06 1.71 -29.24
N ASN A 257 -17.81 0.63 -29.33
CA ASN A 257 -18.63 0.30 -30.50
C ASN A 257 -17.84 0.27 -31.83
N GLY A 258 -16.59 -0.20 -31.80
CA GLY A 258 -15.68 -0.28 -32.94
C GLY A 258 -14.69 0.89 -33.06
N GLU A 259 -14.80 1.91 -32.22
CA GLU A 259 -13.78 2.96 -32.09
C GLU A 259 -12.81 2.61 -30.95
N HIS A 260 -11.52 2.51 -31.27
CA HIS A 260 -10.49 2.07 -30.32
C HIS A 260 -9.76 3.27 -29.69
N PHE A 261 -9.59 3.25 -28.37
CA PHE A 261 -8.85 4.24 -27.61
C PHE A 261 -7.78 3.61 -26.72
N ASP A 262 -6.59 4.20 -26.75
CA ASP A 262 -5.55 3.93 -25.76
C ASP A 262 -5.79 4.81 -24.54
N CYS A 263 -6.18 4.18 -23.44
CA CYS A 263 -6.49 4.84 -22.19
C CYS A 263 -5.44 4.54 -21.11
N MET A 264 -5.39 5.41 -20.11
CA MET A 264 -4.70 5.18 -18.86
C MET A 264 -5.70 5.29 -17.72
N MET A 265 -5.74 4.28 -16.87
CA MET A 265 -6.50 4.28 -15.63
C MET A 265 -5.55 4.55 -14.47
N VAL A 266 -5.92 5.46 -13.58
CA VAL A 266 -5.11 5.85 -12.42
C VAL A 266 -5.92 5.61 -11.16
N SER A 267 -5.31 5.06 -10.12
CA SER A 267 -6.00 4.71 -8.87
C SER A 267 -5.10 4.89 -7.65
N GLY A 268 -5.64 5.37 -6.53
CA GLY A 268 -4.93 5.45 -5.25
C GLY A 268 -5.38 6.62 -4.39
N HIS A 269 -4.53 7.04 -3.46
CA HIS A 269 -4.78 8.20 -2.60
C HIS A 269 -4.57 9.49 -3.39
N MET A 270 -5.63 10.00 -4.01
CA MET A 270 -5.58 11.15 -4.92
C MET A 270 -6.06 12.45 -4.29
N SER A 271 -6.82 12.36 -3.21
CA SER A 271 -7.35 13.52 -2.53
C SER A 271 -7.50 13.28 -1.04
N MET A 272 -7.75 14.35 -0.31
CA MET A 272 -8.05 14.33 1.10
C MET A 272 -9.31 15.16 1.36
N ARG A 273 -10.16 14.68 2.25
CA ARG A 273 -11.33 15.41 2.72
C ARG A 273 -11.00 16.06 4.05
N ILE A 274 -11.37 17.33 4.17
CA ILE A 274 -11.34 18.04 5.44
C ILE A 274 -12.69 17.82 6.12
N GLU A 275 -12.66 17.28 7.33
CA GLU A 275 -13.82 16.87 8.10
C GLU A 275 -13.75 17.42 9.53
N GLY A 276 -14.81 17.17 10.31
CA GLY A 276 -14.97 17.73 11.64
C GLY A 276 -15.69 19.09 11.61
N VAL A 277 -16.42 19.39 12.69
CA VAL A 277 -17.15 20.67 12.83
C VAL A 277 -16.18 21.85 12.71
N SER A 278 -14.95 21.67 13.18
CA SER A 278 -13.89 22.66 13.17
C SER A 278 -12.93 22.52 11.98
N GLN A 279 -13.20 21.63 11.02
CA GLN A 279 -12.28 21.34 9.90
C GLN A 279 -10.88 20.91 10.36
N ASP A 280 -10.83 20.16 11.45
CA ASP A 280 -9.63 19.74 12.17
C ASP A 280 -9.26 18.27 11.94
N ALA A 281 -10.04 17.55 11.12
CA ALA A 281 -9.74 16.19 10.70
C ALA A 281 -9.43 16.14 9.20
N ILE A 282 -8.44 15.31 8.83
CA ILE A 282 -8.14 15.00 7.44
C ILE A 282 -8.42 13.52 7.23
N ARG A 283 -9.26 13.19 6.23
CA ARG A 283 -9.53 11.83 5.79
C ARG A 283 -8.93 11.61 4.41
N PRO A 284 -7.96 10.70 4.23
CA PRO A 284 -7.51 10.28 2.91
C PRO A 284 -8.69 9.74 2.09
N HIS A 285 -8.81 10.16 0.84
CA HIS A 285 -9.85 9.69 -0.06
C HIS A 285 -9.22 8.93 -1.23
N PRO A 286 -9.24 7.58 -1.20
CA PRO A 286 -8.88 6.80 -2.36
C PRO A 286 -9.86 7.10 -3.50
N ALA A 287 -9.36 7.23 -4.72
CA ALA A 287 -10.17 7.46 -5.90
C ALA A 287 -9.50 6.82 -7.12
N TRP A 288 -10.22 6.80 -8.23
CA TRP A 288 -9.69 6.39 -9.51
C TRP A 288 -10.33 7.22 -10.64
N PHE A 289 -9.62 7.33 -11.75
CA PHE A 289 -10.13 7.93 -12.98
C PHE A 289 -9.47 7.29 -14.20
N MET A 290 -10.09 7.43 -15.37
CA MET A 290 -9.55 6.95 -16.64
C MET A 290 -9.57 8.10 -17.65
N PHE A 291 -8.52 8.20 -18.47
CA PHE A 291 -8.44 9.20 -19.53
C PHE A 291 -7.80 8.60 -20.79
N ILE A 292 -8.15 9.17 -21.95
CA ILE A 292 -7.53 8.83 -23.24
C ILE A 292 -6.13 9.43 -23.26
N LYS A 293 -5.12 8.63 -23.60
CA LYS A 293 -3.75 9.10 -23.75
C LYS A 293 -3.66 10.07 -24.92
N GLY A 294 -2.95 11.18 -24.74
CA GLY A 294 -2.67 12.10 -25.85
C GLY A 294 -1.80 11.42 -26.90
N GLU A 295 -2.03 11.72 -28.19
CA GLU A 295 -1.10 11.32 -29.24
C GLU A 295 0.28 11.91 -28.94
N GLU A 296 1.31 11.07 -28.86
CA GLU A 296 2.69 11.56 -28.89
C GLU A 296 2.88 12.32 -30.21
N LYS A 297 2.97 13.65 -30.14
CA LYS A 297 3.50 14.43 -31.24
C LYS A 297 4.91 13.92 -31.50
N LYS A 298 5.07 13.08 -32.52
CA LYS A 298 6.38 12.77 -33.08
C LYS A 298 7.03 14.09 -33.47
N ASN A 299 7.92 14.59 -32.64
CA ASN A 299 8.79 15.70 -33.01
C ASN A 299 9.59 15.23 -34.23
N ARG A 300 9.26 15.83 -35.39
CA ARG A 300 10.02 15.70 -36.63
C ARG A 300 11.34 16.44 -36.50
#